data_AF-A0A930LEF6-F1
#
_entry.id   AF-A0A930LEF6-F1
#
_cell.length_a   1.000
_cell.length_b   1.000
_cell.length_c   1.000
_cell.angle_alpha   90.00
_cell.angle_beta   90.00
_cell.angle_gamma   90.00
#
_symmetry.space_group_name_H-M   'P 1'
#
loop_
_entity.id
_entity.type
_entity.pdbx_description
1 polymer ?
#
loop_
_entity_poly.entity_id
_entity_poly.type
_entity_poly.pdbx_seq_one_letter_code
_entity_poly.pdbx_strand_id
1 'polypeptide(L)'
;MLSKRFLGKNINDEKNRYRDYVNKINDYAKNAVAVDVLNALNEGDLKDDVQYISDMINEIKRCRGEILSINTQKENLQNSVSRYGKFVEYLNGELESIGMPFRLLEEKVDSGEYAIKNLQGDNISIQDISEGEKHILSLMYFYYKLFDDENLDHIKDDIALIIVDDPVSSLDEGNKLYILNVIMRLIDKVIANRNSSTSDDRQMFVMSHSRDDFNNIVYHRNKSVSELFEIYKNVDATGRMCSNIRLMNDRDTMGSYARLFKEVYEISNLKGSEGLSDCQVNHSLNSMRRVFEEYLSFKSKTILLPQVSNFGQIKEIYEISRSVDGNRKPISSRYEPKLRTFLSDINVGSHRITNVDGKYKIVEYAATLMKYIEDTDKVHYNAMKQ
;
A
#
# COMPACT_ATOMS: atom_id res chain seq x y z
N MET A 1 -22.05 -116.51 -11.40
CA MET A 1 -20.88 -115.62 -11.16
C MET A 1 -21.16 -114.12 -11.38
N LEU A 2 -22.08 -113.73 -12.27
CA LEU A 2 -22.40 -112.31 -12.56
C LEU A 2 -23.05 -111.54 -11.39
N SER A 3 -23.95 -112.17 -10.62
CA SER A 3 -24.65 -111.54 -9.48
C SER A 3 -23.75 -111.16 -8.28
N LYS A 4 -22.76 -112.00 -7.91
CA LYS A 4 -21.82 -111.70 -6.82
C LYS A 4 -20.84 -110.55 -7.16
N ARG A 5 -20.43 -110.44 -8.43
CA ARG A 5 -19.61 -109.29 -8.89
C ARG A 5 -20.41 -107.98 -8.88
N PHE A 6 -21.72 -108.04 -9.19
CA PHE A 6 -22.61 -106.88 -9.13
C PHE A 6 -22.84 -106.40 -7.69
N LEU A 7 -23.09 -107.33 -6.75
CA LEU A 7 -23.20 -107.01 -5.32
C LEU A 7 -21.89 -106.43 -4.74
N GLY A 8 -20.75 -107.03 -5.05
CA GLY A 8 -19.44 -106.55 -4.57
C GLY A 8 -19.07 -105.17 -5.09
N LYS A 9 -19.47 -104.83 -6.33
CA LYS A 9 -19.29 -103.49 -6.89
C LYS A 9 -20.18 -102.47 -6.18
N ASN A 10 -21.46 -102.81 -5.95
CA ASN A 10 -22.41 -101.96 -5.23
C ASN A 10 -21.95 -101.65 -3.79
N ILE A 11 -21.49 -102.67 -3.06
CA ILE A 11 -20.99 -102.51 -1.67
C ILE A 11 -19.74 -101.63 -1.64
N ASN A 12 -18.85 -101.77 -2.63
CA ASN A 12 -17.63 -100.97 -2.70
C ASN A 12 -17.91 -99.51 -3.10
N ASP A 13 -18.91 -99.30 -3.96
CA ASP A 13 -19.40 -97.97 -4.31
C ASP A 13 -20.07 -97.28 -3.10
N GLU A 14 -20.85 -98.02 -2.30
CA GLU A 14 -21.43 -97.52 -1.04
C GLU A 14 -20.35 -97.18 -0.01
N LYS A 15 -19.35 -98.04 0.15
CA LYS A 15 -18.22 -97.81 1.07
C LYS A 15 -17.42 -96.57 0.68
N ASN A 16 -17.23 -96.32 -0.62
CA ASN A 16 -16.60 -95.11 -1.12
C ASN A 16 -17.45 -93.86 -0.83
N ARG A 17 -18.79 -93.91 -1.00
CA ARG A 17 -19.68 -92.80 -0.63
C ARG A 17 -19.63 -92.49 0.87
N TYR A 18 -19.62 -93.49 1.73
CA TYR A 18 -19.47 -93.28 3.18
C TYR A 18 -18.11 -92.68 3.54
N ARG A 19 -17.04 -93.09 2.86
CA ARG A 19 -15.70 -92.53 3.07
C ARG A 19 -15.62 -91.08 2.63
N ASP A 20 -16.22 -90.75 1.48
CA ASP A 20 -16.33 -89.37 0.99
C ASP A 20 -17.18 -88.50 1.91
N TYR A 21 -18.27 -89.05 2.47
CA TYR A 21 -19.08 -88.36 3.46
C TYR A 21 -18.26 -88.06 4.72
N VAL A 22 -17.58 -89.07 5.30
CA VAL A 22 -16.74 -88.91 6.49
C VAL A 22 -15.61 -87.90 6.27
N ASN A 23 -14.98 -87.93 5.10
CA ASN A 23 -13.93 -86.98 4.75
C ASN A 23 -14.46 -85.53 4.63
N LYS A 24 -15.76 -85.35 4.37
CA LYS A 24 -16.44 -84.05 4.22
C LYS A 24 -17.28 -83.64 5.44
N ILE A 25 -17.38 -84.46 6.48
CA ILE A 25 -18.16 -84.15 7.70
C ILE A 25 -17.75 -82.80 8.29
N ASN A 26 -16.45 -82.50 8.31
CA ASN A 26 -15.95 -81.23 8.84
C ASN A 26 -16.42 -80.03 8.00
N ASP A 27 -16.47 -80.18 6.67
CA ASP A 27 -16.94 -79.13 5.76
C ASP A 27 -18.46 -78.94 5.89
N TYR A 28 -19.23 -80.02 6.09
CA TYR A 28 -20.67 -79.93 6.36
C TYR A 28 -20.96 -79.25 7.70
N ALA A 29 -20.22 -79.59 8.76
CA ALA A 29 -20.36 -78.94 10.06
C ALA A 29 -20.03 -77.45 9.99
N LYS A 30 -18.93 -77.07 9.30
CA LYS A 30 -18.59 -75.66 9.05
C LYS A 30 -19.67 -74.93 8.28
N ASN A 31 -20.24 -75.55 7.24
CA ASN A 31 -21.31 -74.95 6.44
C ASN A 31 -22.60 -74.77 7.26
N ALA A 32 -22.97 -75.74 8.09
CA ALA A 32 -24.16 -75.62 8.95
C ALA A 32 -24.01 -74.46 9.94
N VAL A 33 -22.86 -74.37 10.62
CA VAL A 33 -22.55 -73.23 11.51
C VAL A 33 -22.53 -71.91 10.75
N ALA A 34 -21.95 -71.88 9.54
CA ALA A 34 -21.93 -70.68 8.71
C ALA A 34 -23.34 -70.21 8.31
N VAL A 35 -24.25 -71.14 8.00
CA VAL A 35 -25.65 -70.83 7.67
C VAL A 35 -26.38 -70.27 8.89
N ASP A 36 -26.22 -70.87 10.07
CA ASP A 36 -26.85 -70.38 11.29
C ASP A 36 -26.35 -68.98 11.67
N VAL A 37 -25.04 -68.73 11.54
CA VAL A 37 -24.45 -67.41 11.76
C VAL A 37 -24.97 -66.39 10.72
N LEU A 38 -25.07 -66.77 9.45
CA LEU A 38 -25.64 -65.93 8.39
C LEU A 38 -27.10 -65.57 8.66
N ASN A 39 -27.90 -66.52 9.11
CA ASN A 39 -29.29 -66.29 9.49
C ASN A 39 -29.38 -65.35 10.69
N ALA A 40 -28.57 -65.57 11.72
CA ALA A 40 -28.53 -64.70 12.89
C ALA A 40 -28.08 -63.27 12.57
N LEU A 41 -27.16 -63.08 11.61
CA LEU A 41 -26.72 -61.77 11.12
C LEU A 41 -27.76 -61.04 10.26
N ASN A 42 -28.61 -61.77 9.53
CA ASN A 42 -29.57 -61.18 8.58
C ASN A 42 -30.98 -60.98 9.16
N GLU A 43 -31.42 -61.89 10.02
CA GLU A 43 -32.81 -61.99 10.50
C GLU A 43 -32.95 -62.32 12.00
N GLY A 44 -31.85 -62.63 12.70
CA GLY A 44 -31.86 -62.93 14.13
C GLY A 44 -31.24 -61.83 15.00
N ASP A 45 -31.05 -62.13 16.28
CA ASP A 45 -30.65 -61.17 17.32
C ASP A 45 -29.30 -60.46 17.04
N LEU A 46 -28.38 -61.10 16.29
CA LEU A 46 -27.07 -60.51 15.96
C LEU A 46 -27.16 -59.36 14.95
N LYS A 47 -28.25 -59.28 14.16
CA LYS A 47 -28.46 -58.18 13.21
C LYS A 47 -28.59 -56.84 13.94
N ASP A 48 -29.39 -56.81 15.00
CA ASP A 48 -29.66 -55.60 15.77
C ASP A 48 -28.42 -55.15 16.54
N ASP A 49 -27.63 -56.09 17.07
CA ASP A 49 -26.33 -55.82 17.69
C ASP A 49 -25.32 -55.22 16.71
N VAL A 50 -25.21 -55.78 15.49
CA VAL A 50 -24.32 -55.26 14.43
C VAL A 50 -24.76 -53.87 13.99
N GLN A 51 -26.07 -53.65 13.83
CA GLN A 51 -26.62 -52.35 13.49
C GLN A 51 -26.32 -51.32 14.60
N TYR A 52 -26.54 -51.67 15.87
CA TYR A 52 -26.22 -50.84 17.02
C TYR A 52 -24.73 -50.47 17.08
N ILE A 53 -23.83 -51.44 16.86
CA ILE A 53 -22.38 -51.20 16.81
C ILE A 53 -22.03 -50.27 15.64
N SER A 54 -22.64 -50.46 14.47
CA SER A 54 -22.43 -49.59 13.30
C SER A 54 -22.86 -48.15 13.59
N ASP A 55 -24.02 -47.96 14.22
CA ASP A 55 -24.54 -46.64 14.58
C ASP A 55 -23.65 -45.97 15.63
N MET A 56 -23.21 -46.71 16.65
CA MET A 56 -22.20 -46.24 17.61
C MET A 56 -20.88 -45.83 16.95
N ILE A 57 -20.39 -46.58 15.95
CA ILE A 57 -19.17 -46.24 15.20
C ILE A 57 -19.37 -44.92 14.43
N ASN A 58 -20.53 -44.72 13.82
CA ASN A 58 -20.85 -43.49 13.10
C ASN A 58 -20.94 -42.29 14.05
N GLU A 59 -21.53 -42.48 15.23
CA GLU A 59 -21.60 -41.45 16.25
C GLU A 59 -20.21 -41.10 16.80
N ILE A 60 -19.34 -42.09 17.05
CA ILE A 60 -17.93 -41.86 17.43
C ILE A 60 -17.21 -41.05 16.35
N LYS A 61 -17.43 -41.34 15.06
CA LYS A 61 -16.83 -40.57 13.95
C LYS A 61 -17.31 -39.12 13.95
N ARG A 62 -18.62 -38.89 14.14
CA ARG A 62 -19.20 -37.55 14.24
C ARG A 62 -18.59 -36.76 15.40
N CYS A 63 -18.58 -37.34 16.60
CA CYS A 63 -17.99 -36.74 17.79
C CYS A 63 -16.51 -36.41 17.59
N ARG A 64 -15.74 -37.29 16.91
CA ARG A 64 -14.34 -37.00 16.57
C ARG A 64 -14.18 -35.81 15.63
N GLY A 65 -15.06 -35.69 14.62
CA GLY A 65 -15.09 -34.52 13.73
C GLY A 65 -15.41 -33.22 14.47
N GLU A 66 -16.39 -33.26 15.38
CA GLU A 66 -16.74 -32.12 16.23
C GLU A 66 -15.57 -31.72 17.16
N ILE A 67 -14.90 -32.69 17.81
CA ILE A 67 -13.72 -32.43 18.64
C ILE A 67 -12.61 -31.76 17.81
N LEU A 68 -12.37 -32.23 16.58
CA LEU A 68 -11.35 -31.64 15.70
C LEU A 68 -11.69 -30.17 15.38
N SER A 69 -12.94 -29.90 15.01
CA SER A 69 -13.42 -28.54 14.73
C SER A 69 -13.31 -27.63 15.96
N ILE A 70 -13.69 -28.12 17.14
CA ILE A 70 -13.60 -27.36 18.39
C ILE A 70 -12.14 -27.04 18.73
N ASN A 71 -11.23 -28.00 18.55
CA ASN A 71 -9.81 -27.77 18.80
C ASN A 71 -9.22 -26.74 17.84
N THR A 72 -9.56 -26.78 16.55
CA THR A 72 -9.14 -25.76 15.58
C THR A 72 -9.69 -24.38 15.95
N GLN A 73 -10.96 -24.29 16.37
CA GLN A 73 -11.54 -23.03 16.86
C GLN A 73 -10.81 -22.52 18.11
N LYS A 74 -10.47 -23.40 19.05
CA LYS A 74 -9.72 -23.05 20.25
C LYS A 74 -8.33 -22.49 19.93
N GLU A 75 -7.58 -23.14 19.03
CA GLU A 75 -6.26 -22.65 18.59
C GLU A 75 -6.37 -21.29 17.90
N ASN A 76 -7.35 -21.10 17.03
CA ASN A 76 -7.60 -19.82 16.36
C ASN A 76 -7.92 -18.70 17.35
N LEU A 77 -8.72 -19.00 18.38
CA LEU A 77 -9.03 -18.03 19.45
C LEU A 77 -7.78 -17.67 20.24
N GLN A 78 -7.00 -18.66 20.68
CA GLN A 78 -5.74 -18.44 21.42
C GLN A 78 -4.73 -17.59 20.63
N ASN A 79 -4.63 -17.82 19.32
CA ASN A 79 -3.78 -17.01 18.44
C ASN A 79 -4.30 -15.57 18.31
N SER A 80 -5.62 -15.39 18.25
CA SER A 80 -6.25 -14.06 18.18
C SER A 80 -5.99 -13.25 19.46
N VAL A 81 -6.13 -13.89 20.63
CA VAL A 81 -5.81 -13.33 21.96
C VAL A 81 -4.38 -12.79 21.99
N SER A 82 -3.41 -13.64 21.65
CA SER A 82 -1.99 -13.25 21.66
C SER A 82 -1.71 -12.08 20.72
N ARG A 83 -2.42 -12.00 19.60
CA ARG A 83 -2.23 -10.98 18.58
C ARG A 83 -2.72 -9.61 19.02
N TYR A 84 -3.82 -9.52 19.77
CA TYR A 84 -4.36 -8.25 20.24
C TYR A 84 -3.46 -7.59 21.28
N GLY A 85 -2.90 -8.35 22.22
CA GLY A 85 -1.92 -7.83 23.18
C GLY A 85 -0.64 -7.34 22.51
N LYS A 86 -0.06 -8.15 21.61
CA LYS A 86 1.15 -7.78 20.85
C LYS A 86 0.96 -6.55 19.96
N PHE A 87 -0.23 -6.38 19.41
CA PHE A 87 -0.55 -5.18 18.63
C PHE A 87 -0.44 -3.92 19.48
N VAL A 88 -1.01 -3.94 20.69
CA VAL A 88 -0.95 -2.80 21.62
C VAL A 88 0.47 -2.50 22.05
N GLU A 89 1.28 -3.53 22.33
CA GLU A 89 2.70 -3.37 22.67
C GLU A 89 3.48 -2.72 21.52
N TYR A 90 3.35 -3.27 20.31
CA TYR A 90 4.00 -2.71 19.12
C TYR A 90 3.59 -1.26 18.87
N LEU A 91 2.28 -1.01 18.84
CA LEU A 91 1.74 0.30 18.53
C LEU A 91 2.15 1.34 19.57
N ASN A 92 2.09 1.01 20.86
CA ASN A 92 2.52 1.92 21.91
C ASN A 92 4.01 2.26 21.82
N GLY A 93 4.86 1.30 21.44
CA GLY A 93 6.29 1.57 21.19
C GLY A 93 6.50 2.54 20.03
N GLU A 94 5.76 2.37 18.94
CA GLU A 94 5.82 3.28 17.79
C GLU A 94 5.25 4.67 18.15
N LEU A 95 4.10 4.75 18.82
CA LEU A 95 3.49 6.00 19.30
C LEU A 95 4.41 6.77 20.26
N GLU A 96 5.11 6.08 21.16
CA GLU A 96 6.09 6.69 22.06
C GLU A 96 7.29 7.25 21.28
N SER A 97 7.77 6.52 20.27
CA SER A 97 8.93 6.93 19.46
C SER A 97 8.70 8.25 18.71
N ILE A 98 7.44 8.52 18.33
CA ILE A 98 7.05 9.77 17.64
C ILE A 98 6.55 10.85 18.62
N GLY A 99 6.49 10.56 19.91
CA GLY A 99 6.07 11.50 20.94
C GLY A 99 4.56 11.77 20.98
N MET A 100 3.73 10.79 20.63
CA MET A 100 2.27 10.96 20.69
C MET A 100 1.79 11.17 22.12
N PRO A 101 0.81 12.07 22.35
CA PRO A 101 0.32 12.40 23.68
C PRO A 101 -0.69 11.37 24.22
N PHE A 102 -0.74 10.17 23.64
CA PHE A 102 -1.66 9.11 24.03
C PHE A 102 -1.09 7.72 23.76
N ARG A 103 -1.71 6.72 24.37
CA ARG A 103 -1.41 5.29 24.22
C ARG A 103 -2.70 4.49 24.10
N LEU A 104 -2.63 3.30 23.53
CA LEU A 104 -3.73 2.35 23.53
C LEU A 104 -3.68 1.42 24.75
N LEU A 105 -4.84 1.09 25.28
CA LEU A 105 -5.05 -0.01 26.19
C LEU A 105 -6.18 -0.88 25.68
N GLU A 106 -6.06 -2.18 25.85
CA GLU A 106 -7.17 -3.09 25.59
C GLU A 106 -8.24 -2.88 26.67
N GLU A 107 -9.47 -2.53 26.28
CA GLU A 107 -10.56 -2.30 27.26
C GLU A 107 -10.94 -3.59 27.99
N LYS A 108 -10.91 -4.70 27.25
CA LYS A 108 -11.15 -6.04 27.75
C LYS A 108 -10.23 -6.97 26.97
N VAL A 109 -9.58 -7.89 27.68
CA VAL A 109 -8.82 -8.96 27.05
C VAL A 109 -9.68 -9.63 25.99
N ASP A 110 -9.19 -9.66 24.76
CA ASP A 110 -9.77 -10.33 23.60
C ASP A 110 -10.99 -9.68 22.94
N SER A 111 -11.35 -8.45 23.31
CA SER A 111 -12.48 -7.77 22.64
C SER A 111 -12.12 -7.25 21.25
N GLY A 112 -10.83 -7.01 20.98
CA GLY A 112 -10.40 -6.23 19.82
C GLY A 112 -10.82 -4.75 19.91
N GLU A 113 -11.31 -4.31 21.07
CA GLU A 113 -11.69 -2.93 21.38
C GLU A 113 -10.58 -2.28 22.20
N TYR A 114 -10.08 -1.15 21.71
CA TYR A 114 -8.99 -0.41 22.34
C TYR A 114 -9.49 0.93 22.84
N ALA A 115 -9.19 1.24 24.10
CA ALA A 115 -9.33 2.58 24.66
C ALA A 115 -8.09 3.40 24.37
N ILE A 116 -8.31 4.66 23.98
CA ILE A 116 -7.25 5.65 23.89
C ILE A 116 -7.10 6.30 25.26
N LYS A 117 -5.88 6.29 25.80
CA LYS A 117 -5.52 6.92 27.06
C LYS A 117 -4.59 8.08 26.83
N ASN A 118 -4.88 9.24 27.40
CA ASN A 118 -3.90 10.32 27.48
C ASN A 118 -2.71 9.91 28.39
N LEU A 119 -1.65 10.74 28.41
CA LEU A 119 -0.49 10.50 29.28
C LEU A 119 -0.82 10.55 30.79
N GLN A 120 -1.95 11.16 31.18
CA GLN A 120 -2.43 11.17 32.57
C GLN A 120 -3.20 9.89 32.95
N GLY A 121 -3.61 9.06 31.98
CA GLY A 121 -4.36 7.83 32.18
C GLY A 121 -5.88 7.94 32.00
N ASP A 122 -6.39 9.10 31.59
CA ASP A 122 -7.82 9.31 31.32
C ASP A 122 -8.20 8.76 29.94
N ASN A 123 -9.43 8.25 29.83
CA ASN A 123 -10.01 7.87 28.54
C ASN A 123 -10.27 9.12 27.71
N ILE A 124 -9.77 9.12 26.48
CA ILE A 124 -10.11 10.13 25.46
C ILE A 124 -10.82 9.44 24.29
N SER A 125 -11.71 10.17 23.64
CA SER A 125 -12.42 9.69 22.45
C SER A 125 -11.53 9.80 21.22
N ILE A 126 -11.82 8.99 20.20
CA ILE A 126 -11.25 9.19 18.86
C ILE A 126 -11.58 10.59 18.31
N GLN A 127 -12.67 11.22 18.77
CA GLN A 127 -13.03 12.58 18.38
C GLN A 127 -12.11 13.64 19.00
N ASP A 128 -11.41 13.31 20.08
CA ASP A 128 -10.53 14.23 20.81
C ASP A 128 -9.11 14.26 20.25
N ILE A 129 -8.76 13.33 19.36
CA ILE A 129 -7.48 13.32 18.65
C ILE A 129 -7.63 13.99 17.27
N SER A 130 -6.54 14.62 16.83
CA SER A 130 -6.45 15.32 15.55
C SER A 130 -6.56 14.36 14.35
N GLU A 131 -6.90 14.91 13.19
CA GLU A 131 -6.95 14.12 11.94
C GLU A 131 -5.61 13.46 11.60
N GLY A 132 -4.49 14.14 11.89
CA GLY A 132 -3.17 13.57 11.68
C GLY A 132 -2.87 12.36 12.59
N GLU A 133 -3.30 12.41 13.85
CA GLU A 133 -3.17 11.31 14.79
C GLU A 133 -4.03 10.10 14.39
N LYS A 134 -5.26 10.34 13.93
CA LYS A 134 -6.13 9.28 13.37
C LYS A 134 -5.50 8.62 12.16
N HIS A 135 -4.87 9.41 11.29
CA HIS A 135 -4.21 8.92 10.09
C HIS A 135 -3.02 8.03 10.43
N ILE A 136 -2.18 8.45 11.38
CA ILE A 136 -1.04 7.65 11.86
C ILE A 136 -1.51 6.33 12.49
N LEU A 137 -2.52 6.38 13.36
CA LEU A 137 -3.10 5.17 13.95
C LEU A 137 -3.62 4.20 12.89
N SER A 138 -4.31 4.72 11.88
CA SER A 138 -4.85 3.92 10.78
C SER A 138 -3.74 3.27 9.96
N LEU A 139 -2.67 4.01 9.66
CA LEU A 139 -1.51 3.51 8.94
C LEU A 139 -0.77 2.42 9.72
N MET A 140 -0.54 2.63 11.02
CA MET A 140 0.13 1.63 11.87
C MET A 140 -0.72 0.36 12.01
N TYR A 141 -2.04 0.49 12.16
CA TYR A 141 -2.96 -0.65 12.17
C TYR A 141 -2.90 -1.43 10.85
N PHE A 142 -2.98 -0.71 9.72
CA PHE A 142 -2.83 -1.30 8.40
C PHE A 142 -1.50 -2.05 8.28
N TYR A 143 -0.39 -1.41 8.65
CA TYR A 143 0.94 -1.99 8.63
C TYR A 143 1.01 -3.28 9.43
N TYR A 144 0.56 -3.28 10.70
CA TYR A 144 0.60 -4.47 11.55
C TYR A 144 -0.26 -5.61 10.99
N LYS A 145 -1.39 -5.31 10.36
CA LYS A 145 -2.28 -6.32 9.75
C LYS A 145 -1.67 -7.04 8.54
N LEU A 146 -0.59 -6.52 7.94
CA LEU A 146 0.10 -7.16 6.82
C LEU A 146 0.94 -8.37 7.23
N PHE A 147 1.21 -8.56 8.52
CA PHE A 147 2.14 -9.58 9.04
C PHE A 147 1.42 -10.53 10.00
N ASP A 148 1.76 -11.82 9.96
CA ASP A 148 1.33 -12.82 10.95
C ASP A 148 2.41 -13.16 11.99
N ASP A 149 3.66 -12.77 11.75
CA ASP A 149 4.78 -13.02 12.64
C ASP A 149 5.03 -11.88 13.64
N GLU A 150 5.63 -12.21 14.78
CA GLU A 150 5.87 -11.26 15.88
C GLU A 150 6.90 -10.17 15.51
N ASN A 151 7.84 -10.47 14.62
CA ASN A 151 8.89 -9.53 14.20
C ASN A 151 8.42 -8.62 13.05
N LEU A 152 7.18 -8.82 12.57
CA LEU A 152 6.60 -8.14 11.42
C LEU A 152 7.46 -8.25 10.17
N ASP A 153 8.20 -9.35 9.99
CA ASP A 153 9.14 -9.56 8.90
C ASP A 153 8.51 -10.27 7.69
N HIS A 154 7.52 -11.13 7.93
CA HIS A 154 6.92 -11.99 6.91
C HIS A 154 5.51 -11.50 6.56
N ILE A 155 5.36 -10.95 5.37
CA ILE A 155 4.05 -10.54 4.86
C ILE A 155 3.23 -11.80 4.64
N LYS A 156 1.96 -11.78 5.02
CA LYS A 156 1.07 -12.93 4.89
C LYS A 156 1.07 -13.48 3.46
N ASP A 157 1.03 -14.80 3.35
CA ASP A 157 1.07 -15.51 2.07
C ASP A 157 -0.20 -15.26 1.22
N ASP A 158 -1.33 -14.92 1.85
CA ASP A 158 -2.59 -14.58 1.17
C ASP A 158 -2.64 -13.15 0.60
N ILE A 159 -1.62 -12.32 0.88
CA ILE A 159 -1.51 -10.95 0.38
C ILE A 159 -0.63 -10.91 -0.87
N ALA A 160 -1.26 -10.82 -2.04
CA ALA A 160 -0.58 -10.66 -3.33
C ALA A 160 -0.34 -9.19 -3.72
N LEU A 161 -1.17 -8.26 -3.25
CA LEU A 161 -1.16 -6.87 -3.70
C LEU A 161 -1.37 -5.91 -2.53
N ILE A 162 -0.52 -4.89 -2.44
CA ILE A 162 -0.59 -3.81 -1.45
C ILE A 162 -0.73 -2.48 -2.20
N ILE A 163 -1.71 -1.67 -1.84
CA ILE A 163 -1.91 -0.34 -2.41
C ILE A 163 -1.95 0.66 -1.27
N VAL A 164 -1.10 1.68 -1.34
CA VAL A 164 -1.06 2.80 -0.40
C VAL A 164 -1.32 4.08 -1.18
N ASP A 165 -2.47 4.70 -0.96
CA ASP A 165 -2.85 5.96 -1.61
C ASP A 165 -2.55 7.15 -0.69
N ASP A 166 -1.67 8.02 -1.15
CA ASP A 166 -1.26 9.28 -0.53
C ASP A 166 -0.97 9.21 0.98
N PRO A 167 0.11 8.51 1.39
CA PRO A 167 0.35 8.20 2.80
C PRO A 167 0.59 9.42 3.70
N VAL A 168 0.93 10.59 3.16
CA VAL A 168 1.38 11.78 3.93
C VAL A 168 0.28 12.85 4.10
N SER A 169 -0.92 12.64 3.56
CA SER A 169 -1.93 13.70 3.45
C SER A 169 -2.27 14.38 4.80
N SER A 170 -2.30 15.71 4.82
CA SER A 170 -2.79 16.54 5.95
C SER A 170 -1.99 16.44 7.28
N LEU A 171 -0.66 16.35 7.21
CA LEU A 171 0.23 16.24 8.37
C LEU A 171 1.20 17.41 8.53
N ASP A 172 1.65 17.64 9.77
CA ASP A 172 2.83 18.46 10.02
C ASP A 172 4.12 17.75 9.57
N GLU A 173 5.22 18.50 9.48
CA GLU A 173 6.50 18.00 8.97
C GLU A 173 7.10 16.86 9.82
N GLY A 174 6.84 16.82 11.13
CA GLY A 174 7.35 15.76 12.00
C GLY A 174 6.66 14.43 11.73
N ASN A 175 5.33 14.47 11.71
CA ASN A 175 4.47 13.32 11.40
C ASN A 175 4.70 12.80 9.98
N LYS A 176 4.93 13.71 9.02
CA LYS A 176 5.29 13.38 7.64
C LYS A 176 6.55 12.53 7.52
N LEU A 177 7.63 12.92 8.22
CA LEU A 177 8.88 12.17 8.19
C LEU A 177 8.71 10.75 8.72
N TYR A 178 7.97 10.59 9.82
CA TYR A 178 7.67 9.28 10.37
C TYR A 178 6.94 8.37 9.38
N ILE A 179 5.87 8.88 8.77
CA ILE A 179 5.10 8.12 7.78
C ILE A 179 5.97 7.71 6.59
N LEU A 180 6.77 8.63 6.06
CA LEU A 180 7.68 8.31 4.95
C LEU A 180 8.61 7.15 5.33
N ASN A 181 9.14 7.12 6.56
CA ASN A 181 9.95 6.01 7.04
C ASN A 181 9.16 4.70 7.17
N VAL A 182 7.91 4.72 7.64
CA VAL A 182 7.04 3.53 7.69
C VAL A 182 6.80 2.97 6.28
N ILE A 183 6.52 3.83 5.31
CA ILE A 183 6.32 3.41 3.91
C ILE A 183 7.60 2.85 3.32
N MET A 184 8.76 3.46 3.56
CA MET A 184 10.05 2.95 3.11
C MET A 184 10.36 1.57 3.71
N ARG A 185 10.15 1.39 5.02
CA ARG A 185 10.29 0.08 5.70
C ARG A 185 9.38 -0.97 5.07
N LEU A 186 8.13 -0.60 4.75
CA LEU A 186 7.19 -1.51 4.11
C LEU A 186 7.65 -1.91 2.70
N ILE A 187 8.15 -0.97 1.90
CA ILE A 187 8.73 -1.25 0.58
C ILE A 187 9.88 -2.26 0.71
N ASP A 188 10.80 -2.04 1.65
CA ASP A 188 11.94 -2.95 1.87
C ASP A 188 11.47 -4.36 2.25
N LYS A 189 10.48 -4.47 3.14
CA LYS A 189 9.90 -5.76 3.53
C LYS A 189 9.20 -6.44 2.35
N VAL A 190 8.46 -5.73 1.52
CA VAL A 190 7.84 -6.28 0.30
C VAL A 190 8.91 -6.84 -0.64
N ILE A 191 10.00 -6.10 -0.86
CA ILE A 191 11.10 -6.55 -1.72
C ILE A 191 11.77 -7.81 -1.13
N ALA A 192 12.02 -7.84 0.18
CA ALA A 192 12.61 -9.00 0.85
C ALA A 192 11.72 -10.25 0.76
N ASN A 193 10.41 -10.08 0.98
CA ASN A 193 9.40 -11.15 0.90
C ASN A 193 9.09 -11.61 -0.53
N ARG A 194 9.63 -10.94 -1.56
CA ARG A 194 9.48 -11.35 -2.96
C ARG A 194 10.40 -12.50 -3.37
N ASN A 195 11.51 -12.68 -2.63
CA ASN A 195 12.49 -13.74 -2.89
C ASN A 195 12.18 -15.04 -2.14
N SER A 196 11.03 -15.14 -1.45
CA SER A 196 10.61 -16.36 -0.78
C SER A 196 9.89 -17.28 -1.76
N SER A 197 10.12 -18.59 -1.63
CA SER A 197 9.63 -19.66 -2.51
C SER A 197 8.11 -19.77 -2.67
N THR A 198 7.33 -18.86 -2.09
CA THR A 198 5.86 -18.90 -1.99
C THR A 198 5.14 -17.79 -2.78
N SER A 199 5.83 -16.74 -3.26
CA SER A 199 5.13 -15.59 -3.89
C SER A 199 6.00 -14.67 -4.79
N ASP A 200 6.48 -15.19 -5.93
CA ASP A 200 7.25 -14.39 -6.91
C ASP A 200 6.49 -13.16 -7.47
N ASP A 201 5.16 -13.12 -7.32
CA ASP A 201 4.27 -12.12 -7.93
C ASP A 201 3.77 -11.01 -6.96
N ARG A 202 4.30 -10.90 -5.73
CA ARG A 202 3.81 -9.86 -4.81
C ARG A 202 4.12 -8.44 -5.33
N GLN A 203 3.11 -7.59 -5.35
CA GLN A 203 3.20 -6.21 -5.84
C GLN A 203 2.81 -5.18 -4.79
N MET A 204 3.46 -4.02 -4.85
CA MET A 204 3.11 -2.85 -4.04
C MET A 204 3.04 -1.60 -4.92
N PHE A 205 1.97 -0.83 -4.77
CA PHE A 205 1.82 0.49 -5.37
C PHE A 205 1.74 1.53 -4.26
N VAL A 206 2.62 2.53 -4.34
CA VAL A 206 2.56 3.71 -3.47
C VAL A 206 2.27 4.91 -4.35
N MET A 207 1.19 5.61 -4.04
CA MET A 207 0.72 6.76 -4.79
C MET A 207 0.84 8.01 -3.92
N SER A 208 1.13 9.16 -4.52
CA SER A 208 1.04 10.44 -3.83
C SER A 208 0.72 11.54 -4.82
N HIS A 209 -0.04 12.54 -4.37
CA HIS A 209 -0.26 13.77 -5.11
C HIS A 209 0.87 14.79 -4.88
N SER A 210 1.67 14.59 -3.83
CA SER A 210 2.78 15.45 -3.44
C SER A 210 4.07 15.02 -4.15
N ARG A 211 4.61 15.92 -4.96
CA ARG A 211 5.85 15.66 -5.70
C ARG A 211 7.05 15.50 -4.78
N ASP A 212 7.06 16.22 -3.65
CA ASP A 212 8.15 16.17 -2.67
C ASP A 212 8.15 14.83 -1.93
N ASP A 213 6.97 14.35 -1.53
CA ASP A 213 6.83 13.02 -0.88
C ASP A 213 7.18 11.89 -1.84
N PHE A 214 6.71 11.98 -3.08
CA PHE A 214 7.13 11.07 -4.14
C PHE A 214 8.66 11.06 -4.28
N ASN A 215 9.31 12.23 -4.33
CA ASN A 215 10.77 12.31 -4.45
C ASN A 215 11.48 11.66 -3.26
N ASN A 216 10.99 11.88 -2.04
CA ASN A 216 11.55 11.30 -0.83
C ASN A 216 11.50 9.77 -0.84
N ILE A 217 10.36 9.19 -1.25
CA ILE A 217 10.17 7.74 -1.37
C ILE A 217 11.08 7.17 -2.48
N VAL A 218 11.07 7.83 -3.64
CA VAL A 218 11.74 7.37 -4.87
C VAL A 218 13.27 7.47 -4.79
N TYR A 219 13.80 8.34 -3.94
CA TYR A 219 15.24 8.55 -3.77
C TYR A 219 15.97 7.29 -3.30
N HIS A 220 15.37 6.49 -2.42
CA HIS A 220 15.96 5.27 -1.87
C HIS A 220 15.50 3.98 -2.56
N ARG A 221 14.73 4.07 -3.64
CA ARG A 221 14.13 2.88 -4.27
C ARG A 221 15.18 1.96 -4.90
N ASN A 222 14.90 0.66 -4.86
CA ASN A 222 15.65 -0.31 -5.66
C ASN A 222 15.16 -0.31 -7.12
N LYS A 223 15.93 0.33 -8.01
CA LYS A 223 15.60 0.46 -9.44
C LYS A 223 15.52 -0.87 -10.21
N SER A 224 16.12 -1.95 -9.69
CA SER A 224 16.07 -3.26 -10.37
C SER A 224 14.72 -3.96 -10.23
N VAL A 225 13.89 -3.54 -9.28
CA VAL A 225 12.62 -4.20 -8.93
C VAL A 225 11.44 -3.23 -8.81
N SER A 226 11.63 -1.96 -9.21
CA SER A 226 10.60 -0.91 -9.12
C SER A 226 10.52 -0.06 -10.38
N GLU A 227 9.29 0.30 -10.74
CA GLU A 227 8.96 1.17 -11.88
C GLU A 227 8.23 2.42 -11.39
N LEU A 228 8.36 3.51 -12.13
CA LEU A 228 7.74 4.79 -11.81
C LEU A 228 6.67 5.16 -12.83
N PHE A 229 5.55 5.65 -12.34
CA PHE A 229 4.41 6.03 -13.16
C PHE A 229 3.91 7.43 -12.80
N GLU A 230 3.48 8.17 -13.81
CA GLU A 230 2.77 9.43 -13.64
C GLU A 230 1.35 9.29 -14.15
N ILE A 231 0.39 9.65 -13.29
CA ILE A 231 -1.01 9.81 -13.67
C ILE A 231 -1.22 11.26 -14.06
N TYR A 232 -1.64 11.49 -15.30
CA TYR A 232 -1.87 12.83 -15.84
C TYR A 232 -3.24 12.92 -16.52
N LYS A 233 -3.76 14.14 -16.61
CA LYS A 233 -5.00 14.43 -17.32
C LYS A 233 -4.71 15.03 -18.68
N ASN A 234 -5.43 14.59 -19.69
CA ASN A 234 -5.40 15.14 -21.04
C ASN A 234 -6.81 15.13 -21.66
N VAL A 235 -6.95 15.78 -22.80
CA VAL A 235 -8.18 15.80 -23.59
C VAL A 235 -8.02 14.79 -24.72
N ASP A 236 -8.98 13.87 -24.88
CA ASP A 236 -8.97 12.93 -25.99
C ASP A 236 -9.38 13.60 -27.32
N ALA A 237 -9.31 12.84 -28.41
CA ALA A 237 -9.68 13.34 -29.75
C ALA A 237 -11.14 13.81 -29.86
N THR A 238 -12.00 13.48 -28.88
CA THR A 238 -13.41 13.85 -28.83
C THR A 238 -13.66 15.08 -27.95
N GLY A 239 -12.62 15.66 -27.35
CA GLY A 239 -12.75 16.81 -26.45
C GLY A 239 -13.05 16.42 -25.00
N ARG A 240 -13.00 15.13 -24.65
CA ARG A 240 -13.31 14.67 -23.29
C ARG A 240 -12.05 14.60 -22.43
N MET A 241 -12.15 15.10 -21.19
CA MET A 241 -11.10 14.93 -20.18
C MET A 241 -10.95 13.45 -19.80
N CYS A 242 -9.74 12.93 -19.91
CA CYS A 242 -9.38 11.56 -19.54
C CYS A 242 -8.13 11.56 -18.64
N SER A 243 -8.04 10.52 -17.80
CA SER A 243 -6.85 10.22 -17.00
C SER A 243 -6.03 9.16 -17.72
N ASN A 244 -4.75 9.44 -17.93
CA ASN A 244 -3.80 8.53 -18.56
C ASN A 244 -2.61 8.28 -17.65
N ILE A 245 -1.93 7.17 -17.88
CA ILE A 245 -0.74 6.76 -17.14
C ILE A 245 0.43 6.70 -18.12
N ARG A 246 1.58 7.21 -17.70
CA ARG A 246 2.85 7.07 -18.45
C ARG A 246 3.97 6.60 -17.55
N LEU A 247 4.91 5.86 -18.12
CA LEU A 247 6.16 5.52 -17.46
C LEU A 247 7.00 6.78 -17.26
N MET A 248 7.56 6.96 -16.07
CA MET A 248 8.52 8.02 -15.77
C MET A 248 9.94 7.49 -15.92
N ASN A 249 10.81 8.31 -16.47
CA ASN A 249 12.25 8.05 -16.48
C ASN A 249 12.93 8.68 -15.26
N ASP A 250 14.17 8.30 -14.98
CA ASP A 250 14.99 8.93 -13.92
C ASP A 250 15.21 10.44 -14.15
N ARG A 251 15.06 10.94 -15.38
CA ARG A 251 15.09 12.39 -15.64
C ARG A 251 13.78 13.07 -15.20
N ASP A 252 12.69 12.33 -15.13
CA ASP A 252 11.40 12.85 -14.67
C ASP A 252 11.33 12.92 -13.14
N THR A 253 12.29 12.28 -12.44
CA THR A 253 12.51 12.46 -10.99
C THR A 253 13.28 13.73 -10.64
N MET A 254 13.55 14.61 -11.61
CA MET A 254 14.07 15.97 -11.35
C MET A 254 13.27 16.63 -10.21
N GLY A 255 13.99 17.29 -9.29
CA GLY A 255 13.40 17.90 -8.09
C GLY A 255 12.21 18.81 -8.41
N SER A 256 11.33 19.03 -7.43
CA SER A 256 10.11 19.84 -7.59
C SER A 256 10.39 21.22 -8.20
N TYR A 257 11.50 21.83 -7.83
CA TYR A 257 12.01 23.07 -8.41
C TYR A 257 12.20 23.03 -9.94
N ALA A 258 12.99 22.06 -10.43
CA ALA A 258 13.37 21.99 -11.85
C ALA A 258 12.14 21.80 -12.75
N ARG A 259 11.14 21.03 -12.29
CA ARG A 259 9.88 20.86 -13.00
C ARG A 259 9.05 22.14 -13.04
N LEU A 260 8.90 22.83 -11.89
CA LEU A 260 8.20 24.13 -11.85
C LEU A 260 8.92 25.16 -12.72
N PHE A 261 10.25 25.14 -12.74
CA PHE A 261 11.05 25.99 -13.59
C PHE A 261 10.75 25.75 -15.07
N LYS A 262 10.77 24.49 -15.50
CA LYS A 262 10.45 24.10 -16.89
C LYS A 262 9.04 24.52 -17.28
N GLU A 263 8.05 24.31 -16.42
CA GLU A 263 6.67 24.75 -16.63
C GLU A 263 6.60 26.27 -16.84
N VAL A 264 7.22 27.05 -15.97
CA VAL A 264 7.24 28.52 -16.11
C VAL A 264 7.99 28.95 -17.37
N TYR A 265 9.06 28.24 -17.74
CA TYR A 265 9.78 28.47 -18.99
C TYR A 265 8.90 28.21 -20.21
N GLU A 266 8.18 27.09 -20.27
CA GLU A 266 7.25 26.77 -21.36
C GLU A 266 6.16 27.82 -21.50
N ILE A 267 5.56 28.25 -20.38
CA ILE A 267 4.58 29.34 -20.35
C ILE A 267 5.18 30.65 -20.88
N SER A 268 6.43 30.97 -20.51
CA SER A 268 7.09 32.21 -20.96
C SER A 268 7.29 32.30 -22.48
N ASN A 269 7.26 31.15 -23.18
CA ASN A 269 7.43 31.06 -24.62
C ASN A 269 6.11 31.06 -25.41
N LEU A 270 4.96 31.10 -24.73
CA LEU A 270 3.65 31.15 -25.38
C LEU A 270 3.44 32.48 -26.11
N LYS A 271 2.94 32.41 -27.35
CA LYS A 271 2.56 33.59 -28.15
C LYS A 271 1.12 34.01 -27.84
N GLY A 272 0.85 34.39 -26.59
CA GLY A 272 -0.47 34.80 -26.11
C GLY A 272 -1.10 33.84 -25.11
N SER A 273 -2.30 34.19 -24.63
CA SER A 273 -3.00 33.47 -23.56
C SER A 273 -3.86 32.29 -24.04
N GLU A 274 -4.03 32.13 -25.34
CA GLU A 274 -4.85 31.05 -25.95
C GLU A 274 -4.27 29.64 -25.73
N GLY A 275 -2.95 29.54 -25.50
CA GLY A 275 -2.27 28.28 -25.20
C GLY A 275 -2.33 27.85 -23.73
N LEU A 276 -2.93 28.66 -22.84
CA LEU A 276 -3.02 28.33 -21.41
C LEU A 276 -4.26 27.47 -21.14
N SER A 277 -4.02 26.29 -20.55
CA SER A 277 -5.09 25.48 -19.97
C SER A 277 -5.68 26.14 -18.72
N ASP A 278 -6.93 25.80 -18.37
CA ASP A 278 -7.56 26.32 -17.14
C ASP A 278 -6.79 25.92 -15.87
N CYS A 279 -6.09 24.77 -15.90
CA CYS A 279 -5.19 24.36 -14.84
C CYS A 279 -4.04 25.37 -14.67
N GLN A 280 -3.34 25.66 -15.77
CA GLN A 280 -2.24 26.63 -15.78
C GLN A 280 -2.70 28.01 -15.32
N VAL A 281 -3.90 28.45 -15.72
CA VAL A 281 -4.44 29.74 -15.27
C VAL A 281 -4.51 29.82 -13.74
N ASN A 282 -4.88 28.72 -13.08
CA ASN A 282 -5.07 28.72 -11.63
C ASN A 282 -3.77 28.55 -10.83
N HIS A 283 -2.81 27.73 -11.30
CA HIS A 283 -1.60 27.44 -10.50
C HIS A 283 -0.35 28.24 -10.91
N SER A 284 -0.29 28.85 -12.09
CA SER A 284 0.97 29.39 -12.63
C SER A 284 1.60 30.48 -11.77
N LEU A 285 0.80 31.37 -11.14
CA LEU A 285 1.37 32.39 -10.24
C LEU A 285 2.03 31.76 -9.02
N ASN A 286 1.44 30.69 -8.48
CA ASN A 286 2.02 29.96 -7.37
C ASN A 286 3.29 29.22 -7.81
N SER A 287 3.30 28.61 -9.00
CA SER A 287 4.52 28.02 -9.59
C SER A 287 5.63 29.07 -9.71
N MET A 288 5.35 30.25 -10.27
CA MET A 288 6.32 31.34 -10.40
C MET A 288 6.83 31.83 -9.03
N ARG A 289 5.96 31.91 -8.02
CA ARG A 289 6.34 32.33 -6.67
C ARG A 289 7.34 31.37 -6.06
N ARG A 290 7.04 30.07 -6.09
CA ARG A 290 7.91 29.02 -5.58
C ARG A 290 9.25 29.00 -6.31
N VAL A 291 9.24 29.10 -7.65
CA VAL A 291 10.47 29.18 -8.45
C VAL A 291 11.31 30.40 -8.05
N PHE A 292 10.68 31.55 -7.81
CA PHE A 292 11.42 32.75 -7.46
C PHE A 292 11.94 32.71 -6.01
N GLU A 293 11.14 32.24 -5.06
CA GLU A 293 11.54 32.02 -3.66
C GLU A 293 12.78 31.11 -3.58
N GLU A 294 12.74 29.96 -4.25
CA GLU A 294 13.85 29.01 -4.23
C GLU A 294 15.07 29.56 -4.98
N TYR A 295 14.89 30.24 -6.11
CA TYR A 295 15.99 30.91 -6.79
C TYR A 295 16.68 31.96 -5.91
N LEU A 296 15.91 32.79 -5.20
CA LEU A 296 16.43 33.83 -4.31
C LEU A 296 17.14 33.23 -3.10
N SER A 297 16.73 32.05 -2.63
CA SER A 297 17.42 31.33 -1.55
C SER A 297 18.88 30.99 -1.90
N PHE A 298 19.21 30.79 -3.18
CA PHE A 298 20.59 30.60 -3.63
C PHE A 298 21.41 31.90 -3.66
N LYS A 299 20.75 33.06 -3.60
CA LYS A 299 21.38 34.39 -3.77
C LYS A 299 21.47 35.18 -2.47
N SER A 300 20.78 34.75 -1.42
CA SER A 300 20.73 35.44 -0.12
C SER A 300 20.87 34.45 1.03
N LYS A 301 21.63 34.82 2.07
CA LYS A 301 21.73 34.03 3.32
C LYS A 301 20.48 34.12 4.19
N THR A 302 19.72 35.21 4.06
CA THR A 302 18.45 35.40 4.76
C THR A 302 17.29 35.07 3.83
N ILE A 303 16.18 34.59 4.41
CA ILE A 303 14.94 34.31 3.68
C ILE A 303 14.49 35.59 2.96
N LEU A 304 14.62 35.59 1.64
CA LEU A 304 14.25 36.70 0.77
C LEU A 304 13.03 36.32 -0.06
N LEU A 305 11.87 36.84 0.35
CA LEU A 305 10.61 36.56 -0.35
C LEU A 305 10.42 37.49 -1.56
N PRO A 306 9.85 36.99 -2.67
CA PRO A 306 9.58 37.76 -3.88
C PRO A 306 8.37 38.68 -3.67
N GLN A 307 8.57 39.76 -2.93
CA GLN A 307 7.55 40.74 -2.57
C GLN A 307 8.01 42.17 -2.93
N VAL A 308 7.05 43.08 -3.14
CA VAL A 308 7.34 44.49 -3.45
C VAL A 308 8.11 45.18 -2.32
N SER A 309 7.84 44.81 -1.07
CA SER A 309 8.57 45.28 0.12
C SER A 309 10.08 44.99 0.01
N ASN A 310 10.45 43.86 -0.61
CA ASN A 310 11.82 43.42 -0.80
C ASN A 310 12.43 43.87 -2.14
N PHE A 311 11.73 44.73 -2.90
CA PHE A 311 12.15 45.13 -4.24
C PHE A 311 13.59 45.69 -4.28
N GLY A 312 13.98 46.48 -3.28
CA GLY A 312 15.33 47.05 -3.22
C GLY A 312 16.43 45.99 -3.23
N GLN A 313 16.28 44.94 -2.41
CA GLN A 313 17.24 43.83 -2.32
C GLN A 313 17.23 42.97 -3.58
N ILE A 314 16.05 42.69 -4.14
CA ILE A 314 15.92 41.94 -5.40
C ILE A 314 16.56 42.74 -6.56
N LYS A 315 16.32 44.04 -6.64
CA LYS A 315 16.97 44.91 -7.63
C LYS A 315 18.48 44.92 -7.47
N GLU A 316 18.99 44.99 -6.24
CA GLU A 316 20.42 44.95 -5.98
C GLU A 316 21.06 43.64 -6.46
N ILE A 317 20.44 42.48 -6.19
CA ILE A 317 20.91 41.18 -6.72
C ILE A 317 21.00 41.23 -8.24
N TYR A 318 19.97 41.77 -8.91
CA TYR A 318 19.94 41.88 -10.37
C TYR A 318 21.07 42.75 -10.93
N GLU A 319 21.34 43.90 -10.32
CA GLU A 319 22.36 44.85 -10.78
C GLU A 319 23.79 44.38 -10.49
N ILE A 320 24.01 43.70 -9.36
CA ILE A 320 25.30 43.12 -8.99
C ILE A 320 25.63 41.94 -9.91
N SER A 321 24.68 41.04 -10.13
CA SER A 321 24.88 39.84 -10.96
C SER A 321 25.23 40.18 -12.42
N ARG A 322 24.84 41.37 -12.87
CA ARG A 322 25.09 41.89 -14.23
C ARG A 322 26.25 42.88 -14.30
N SER A 323 27.00 43.04 -13.21
CA SER A 323 28.14 43.95 -13.18
C SER A 323 29.21 43.51 -14.17
N VAL A 324 29.82 44.47 -14.85
CA VAL A 324 30.95 44.27 -15.75
C VAL A 324 32.10 45.12 -15.21
N ASP A 325 33.26 44.50 -14.97
CA ASP A 325 34.44 45.17 -14.42
C ASP A 325 34.18 45.94 -13.10
N GLY A 326 33.33 45.38 -12.23
CA GLY A 326 32.96 45.99 -10.95
C GLY A 326 31.91 47.11 -11.03
N ASN A 327 31.50 47.52 -12.24
CA ASN A 327 30.45 48.50 -12.42
C ASN A 327 29.07 47.82 -12.48
N ARG A 328 28.22 48.11 -11.50
CA ARG A 328 26.83 47.62 -11.46
C ARG A 328 26.09 48.08 -12.72
N LYS A 329 25.41 47.14 -13.38
CA LYS A 329 24.60 47.47 -14.57
C LYS A 329 23.16 47.76 -14.12
N PRO A 330 22.70 49.02 -14.20
CA PRO A 330 21.40 49.39 -13.66
C PRO A 330 20.26 48.66 -14.38
N ILE A 331 19.20 48.38 -13.64
CA ILE A 331 17.97 47.86 -14.22
C ILE A 331 17.40 48.86 -15.24
N SER A 332 16.95 48.37 -16.39
CA SER A 332 16.42 49.26 -17.44
C SER A 332 15.08 49.86 -17.03
N SER A 333 14.82 51.11 -17.45
CA SER A 333 13.57 51.83 -17.20
C SER A 333 12.31 51.13 -17.77
N ARG A 334 12.49 50.23 -18.74
CA ARG A 334 11.42 49.40 -19.31
C ARG A 334 11.14 48.12 -18.51
N TYR A 335 12.15 47.61 -17.79
CA TYR A 335 12.06 46.34 -17.06
C TYR A 335 11.71 46.53 -15.59
N GLU A 336 12.19 47.61 -14.96
CA GLU A 336 11.89 47.91 -13.56
C GLU A 336 10.38 47.90 -13.24
N PRO A 337 9.51 48.57 -14.05
CA PRO A 337 8.08 48.56 -13.78
C PRO A 337 7.46 47.17 -13.88
N LYS A 338 7.88 46.35 -14.86
CA LYS A 338 7.38 44.98 -15.04
C LYS A 338 7.71 44.11 -13.83
N LEU A 339 8.95 44.18 -13.34
CA LEU A 339 9.39 43.42 -12.17
C LEU A 339 8.62 43.84 -10.90
N ARG A 340 8.36 45.14 -10.72
CA ARG A 340 7.55 45.64 -9.60
C ARG A 340 6.12 45.14 -9.65
N THR A 341 5.47 45.20 -10.82
CA THR A 341 4.10 44.71 -11.00
C THR A 341 4.02 43.20 -10.78
N PHE A 342 4.99 42.44 -11.29
CA PHE A 342 5.10 41.00 -11.04
C PHE A 342 5.16 40.68 -9.53
N LEU A 343 6.05 41.33 -8.79
CA LEU A 343 6.22 41.12 -7.34
C LEU A 343 4.98 41.53 -6.51
N SER A 344 4.19 42.48 -7.01
CA SER A 344 2.92 42.89 -6.41
C SER A 344 1.87 41.80 -6.56
N ASP A 345 1.71 41.30 -7.78
CA ASP A 345 0.58 40.47 -8.15
C ASP A 345 0.82 38.99 -7.81
N ILE A 346 2.07 38.53 -7.71
CA ILE A 346 2.39 37.12 -7.46
C ILE A 346 1.97 36.62 -6.07
N ASN A 347 1.86 37.53 -5.09
CA ASN A 347 1.45 37.19 -3.72
C ASN A 347 -0.06 37.36 -3.48
N VAL A 348 -0.72 38.21 -4.26
CA VAL A 348 -2.15 38.55 -4.12
C VAL A 348 -3.02 37.74 -5.08
N GLY A 349 -2.44 37.30 -6.21
CA GLY A 349 -3.16 36.74 -7.34
C GLY A 349 -3.54 35.25 -7.23
N SER A 350 -3.16 34.52 -6.17
CA SER A 350 -3.53 33.10 -6.05
C SER A 350 -5.05 32.85 -5.99
N HIS A 351 -5.85 33.88 -5.71
CA HIS A 351 -7.32 33.77 -5.56
C HIS A 351 -8.16 34.53 -6.61
N ARG A 352 -7.58 35.21 -7.62
CA ARG A 352 -8.36 36.12 -8.51
C ARG A 352 -7.90 36.18 -9.98
N ILE A 353 -7.73 35.05 -10.66
CA ILE A 353 -7.40 35.02 -12.10
C ILE A 353 -8.53 34.37 -12.91
N THR A 354 -9.64 35.08 -13.10
CA THR A 354 -10.79 34.54 -13.86
C THR A 354 -11.09 35.30 -15.16
N ASN A 355 -10.39 36.39 -15.46
CA ASN A 355 -10.66 37.23 -16.64
C ASN A 355 -9.56 37.12 -17.71
N VAL A 356 -9.87 37.40 -18.98
CA VAL A 356 -8.96 37.32 -20.14
C VAL A 356 -7.68 38.16 -19.93
N ASP A 357 -7.80 39.34 -19.33
CA ASP A 357 -6.64 40.18 -18.96
C ASP A 357 -5.70 39.51 -17.95
N GLY A 358 -6.25 38.68 -17.05
CA GLY A 358 -5.49 37.88 -16.11
C GLY A 358 -4.68 36.78 -16.78
N LYS A 359 -5.20 36.18 -17.86
CA LYS A 359 -4.47 35.15 -18.62
C LYS A 359 -3.27 35.74 -19.38
N TYR A 360 -3.40 36.94 -19.95
CA TYR A 360 -2.28 37.62 -20.61
C TYR A 360 -1.17 38.00 -19.62
N LYS A 361 -1.54 38.45 -18.41
CA LYS A 361 -0.58 38.73 -17.34
C LYS A 361 0.26 37.52 -16.94
N ILE A 362 -0.29 36.31 -16.96
CA ILE A 362 0.46 35.09 -16.63
C ILE A 362 1.65 34.91 -17.55
N VAL A 363 1.44 35.00 -18.87
CA VAL A 363 2.54 34.86 -19.85
C VAL A 363 3.58 35.96 -19.66
N GLU A 364 3.15 37.21 -19.42
CA GLU A 364 4.06 38.33 -19.16
C GLU A 364 4.87 38.13 -17.86
N TYR A 365 4.26 37.61 -16.80
CA TYR A 365 4.92 37.34 -15.53
C TYR A 365 5.93 36.20 -15.64
N ALA A 366 5.57 35.13 -16.35
CA ALA A 366 6.51 34.05 -16.66
C ALA A 366 7.73 34.58 -17.42
N ALA A 367 7.51 35.38 -18.47
CA ALA A 367 8.59 35.99 -19.25
C ALA A 367 9.43 36.96 -18.41
N THR A 368 8.81 37.71 -17.49
CA THR A 368 9.50 38.60 -16.56
C THR A 368 10.41 37.79 -15.63
N LEU A 369 9.90 36.74 -14.98
CA LEU A 369 10.70 35.89 -14.10
C LEU A 369 11.85 35.19 -14.84
N MET A 370 11.57 34.57 -15.99
CA MET A 370 12.58 33.87 -16.79
C MET A 370 13.69 34.82 -17.25
N LYS A 371 13.33 36.04 -17.67
CA LYS A 371 14.31 37.08 -18.01
C LYS A 371 15.14 37.49 -16.80
N TYR A 372 14.53 37.65 -15.62
CA TYR A 372 15.28 37.94 -14.39
C TYR A 372 16.36 36.90 -14.14
N ILE A 373 15.99 35.62 -14.20
CA ILE A 373 16.89 34.51 -13.92
C ILE A 373 17.96 34.39 -15.02
N GLU A 374 17.60 34.50 -16.29
CA GLU A 374 18.58 34.46 -17.41
C GLU A 374 19.61 35.59 -17.33
N ASP A 375 19.17 36.82 -17.05
CA ASP A 375 20.04 37.98 -16.94
C ASP A 375 20.98 37.89 -15.72
N THR A 376 20.56 37.21 -14.64
CA THR A 376 21.33 37.12 -13.39
C THR A 376 22.20 35.88 -13.29
N ASP A 377 21.77 34.76 -13.86
CA ASP A 377 22.48 33.48 -13.84
C ASP A 377 22.12 32.64 -15.06
N LYS A 378 22.82 32.90 -16.16
CA LYS A 378 22.63 32.19 -17.43
C LYS A 378 22.96 30.70 -17.33
N VAL A 379 23.85 30.30 -16.41
CA VAL A 379 24.22 28.90 -16.21
C VAL A 379 23.05 28.16 -15.58
N HIS A 380 22.51 28.69 -14.47
CA HIS A 380 21.33 28.14 -13.81
C HIS A 380 20.12 28.07 -14.75
N TYR A 381 19.86 29.15 -15.49
CA TYR A 381 18.77 29.20 -16.47
C TYR A 381 18.87 28.10 -17.54
N ASN A 382 20.06 27.89 -18.11
CA ASN A 382 20.26 26.87 -19.14
C ASN A 382 20.22 25.44 -18.60
N ALA A 383 20.56 25.23 -17.33
CA ALA A 383 20.47 23.93 -16.68
C ALA A 383 19.00 23.57 -16.38
N MET A 384 18.21 24.52 -15.89
CA MET A 384 16.85 24.26 -15.40
C MET A 384 15.76 24.31 -16.46
N LYS A 385 16.02 24.89 -17.65
CA LYS A 385 15.03 24.96 -18.75
C LYS A 385 14.85 23.66 -19.56
N GLN A 386 15.64 22.62 -19.28
CA GLN A 386 15.73 21.39 -20.08
C GLN A 386 14.58 20.40 -19.85
#